data_AF-A0A383V7S6-F1
#
_entry.id   AF-A0A383V7S6-F1
#
_cell.length_a   1.000
_cell.length_b   1.000
_cell.length_c   1.000
_cell.angle_alpha   90.00
_cell.angle_beta   90.00
_cell.angle_gamma   90.00
#
_symmetry.space_group_name_H-M   'P 1'
#
loop_
_entity.id
_entity.type
_entity.pdbx_description
1 polymer ?
#
loop_
_entity_poly.entity_id
_entity_poly.type
_entity_poly.pdbx_seq_one_letter_code
_entity_poly.pdbx_strand_id
1 'polypeptide(L)'
;MEVEATQQQGNKPGSKASERQAQISRLVSQYRAEANTLLKDVLKQQHRWRNELQERGVLTGIPNSRPYVKTLPHVRRHLSWKQAERDALKRQLLGLGLGRWKEIHSALSASLQQFKHGPGDVEDACWQLLCELQLLLATPEDRLFVARLLEPVAEWCPISTPGAPFSKLQGSAKSIVRRLALLQDFNQLLPSLQRSEAVAGMFRALAAAALPAAAAPTSWWDVECDVALMIGMHRHGYGNFEAVRQDPDLTAAFQHKQRQLYHSVAAEAPAAATRSCTECLHLWQQPQVFSSPMRALLANRHTASIGELYWRVQQQAEQSQ
;
A
#
# COMPACT_ATOMS: atom_id res chain seq x y z
N MET A 1 6.20 -24.04 -107.19
CA MET A 1 5.86 -22.67 -106.71
C MET A 1 4.67 -22.82 -105.82
N GLU A 2 4.66 -22.07 -104.71
CA GLU A 2 3.67 -22.09 -103.61
C GLU A 2 3.82 -23.26 -102.62
N VAL A 3 4.44 -22.93 -101.47
CA VAL A 3 4.17 -23.61 -100.20
C VAL A 3 3.88 -22.52 -99.19
N GLU A 4 2.67 -22.59 -98.65
CA GLU A 4 2.02 -21.66 -97.73
C GLU A 4 2.80 -21.51 -96.41
N ALA A 5 3.01 -20.26 -95.98
CA ALA A 5 3.56 -19.93 -94.67
C ALA A 5 2.40 -19.70 -93.68
N THR A 6 2.09 -20.72 -92.89
CA THR A 6 1.07 -20.70 -91.85
C THR A 6 1.46 -19.77 -90.70
N GLN A 7 0.75 -18.64 -90.55
CA GLN A 7 0.83 -17.78 -89.36
C GLN A 7 0.18 -18.48 -88.16
N GLN A 8 0.99 -18.94 -87.22
CA GLN A 8 0.53 -19.37 -85.90
C GLN A 8 0.48 -18.17 -84.94
N GLN A 9 -0.72 -17.71 -84.60
CA GLN A 9 -0.97 -16.78 -83.51
C GLN A 9 -0.72 -17.49 -82.17
N GLY A 10 0.40 -17.16 -81.53
CA GLY A 10 0.73 -17.59 -80.17
C GLY A 10 -0.18 -16.92 -79.14
N ASN A 11 -1.16 -17.67 -78.64
CA ASN A 11 -2.02 -17.28 -77.53
C ASN A 11 -1.19 -17.25 -76.22
N LYS A 12 -0.85 -16.06 -75.72
CA LYS A 12 -0.05 -15.88 -74.50
C LYS A 12 -0.83 -16.31 -73.24
N PRO A 13 -0.39 -17.32 -72.47
CA PRO A 13 -1.06 -17.78 -71.26
C PRO A 13 -0.73 -16.91 -70.02
N GLY A 14 -0.86 -15.58 -70.14
CA GLY A 14 -0.44 -14.63 -69.09
C GLY A 14 -1.55 -14.03 -68.22
N SER A 15 -2.82 -14.24 -68.55
CA SER A 15 -3.94 -13.46 -67.96
C SER A 15 -4.39 -13.96 -66.58
N LYS A 16 -4.58 -15.28 -66.38
CA LYS A 16 -5.21 -15.82 -65.16
C LYS A 16 -4.36 -15.70 -63.90
N ALA A 17 -3.03 -15.79 -64.02
CA ALA A 17 -2.13 -15.63 -62.88
C ALA A 17 -2.08 -14.17 -62.39
N SER A 18 -2.15 -13.21 -63.32
CA SER A 18 -2.19 -11.77 -63.02
C SER A 18 -3.50 -11.37 -62.35
N GLU A 19 -4.62 -11.94 -62.79
CA GLU A 19 -5.94 -11.70 -62.21
C GLU A 19 -6.04 -12.20 -60.75
N ARG A 20 -5.51 -13.39 -60.47
CA ARG A 20 -5.41 -13.90 -59.08
C ARG A 20 -4.56 -12.99 -58.19
N GLN A 21 -3.43 -12.51 -58.69
CA GLN A 21 -2.56 -11.60 -57.95
C GLN A 21 -3.26 -10.27 -57.64
N ALA A 22 -4.03 -9.73 -58.59
CA ALA A 22 -4.83 -8.53 -58.40
C ALA A 22 -5.95 -8.75 -57.37
N GLN A 23 -6.62 -9.90 -57.39
CA GLN A 23 -7.65 -10.26 -56.41
C GLN A 23 -7.09 -10.39 -55.00
N ILE A 24 -5.94 -11.06 -54.84
CA ILE A 24 -5.24 -11.16 -53.54
C ILE A 24 -4.88 -9.76 -53.03
N SER A 25 -4.35 -8.90 -53.89
CA SER A 25 -3.95 -7.53 -53.51
C SER A 25 -5.13 -6.69 -53.03
N ARG A 26 -6.31 -6.84 -53.67
CA ARG A 26 -7.55 -6.18 -53.22
C ARG A 26 -8.01 -6.69 -51.87
N LEU A 27 -8.04 -8.02 -51.67
CA LEU A 27 -8.42 -8.62 -50.39
C LEU A 27 -7.49 -8.19 -49.26
N VAL A 28 -6.18 -8.21 -49.47
CA VAL A 28 -5.20 -7.76 -48.46
C VAL A 28 -5.41 -6.28 -48.12
N SER A 29 -5.68 -5.44 -49.11
CA SER A 29 -5.94 -4.01 -48.89
C SER A 29 -7.23 -3.79 -48.10
N GLN A 30 -8.29 -4.54 -48.40
CA GLN A 30 -9.55 -4.51 -47.67
C GLN A 30 -9.35 -4.93 -46.20
N TYR A 31 -8.73 -6.08 -45.95
CA TYR A 31 -8.45 -6.54 -44.58
C TYR A 31 -7.59 -5.56 -43.79
N ARG A 32 -6.60 -4.91 -44.43
CA ARG A 32 -5.80 -3.86 -43.78
C ARG A 32 -6.65 -2.66 -43.38
N ALA A 33 -7.60 -2.24 -44.22
CA ALA A 33 -8.50 -1.13 -43.92
C ALA A 33 -9.45 -1.47 -42.76
N GLU A 34 -10.00 -2.68 -42.75
CA GLU A 34 -10.85 -3.19 -41.67
C GLU A 34 -10.08 -3.29 -40.33
N ALA A 35 -8.88 -3.86 -40.35
CA ALA A 35 -8.02 -3.95 -39.16
C ALA A 35 -7.65 -2.56 -38.60
N ASN A 36 -7.35 -1.60 -39.47
CA ASN A 36 -7.07 -0.22 -39.04
C ASN A 36 -8.29 0.47 -38.42
N THR A 37 -9.49 0.16 -38.90
CA THR A 37 -10.74 0.68 -38.33
C THR A 37 -10.95 0.12 -36.92
N LEU A 38 -10.82 -1.20 -36.76
CA LEU A 38 -10.92 -1.86 -35.45
C LEU A 38 -9.89 -1.33 -34.46
N LEU A 39 -8.65 -1.12 -34.90
CA LEU A 39 -7.59 -0.56 -34.05
C LEU A 39 -7.93 0.85 -33.56
N LYS A 40 -8.49 1.70 -34.43
CA LYS A 40 -8.94 3.05 -34.04
C LYS A 40 -10.07 3.00 -33.01
N ASP A 41 -11.00 2.05 -33.16
CA ASP A 41 -12.10 1.90 -32.22
C ASP A 41 -11.63 1.37 -30.85
N VAL A 42 -10.69 0.42 -30.83
CA VAL A 42 -10.05 -0.03 -29.58
C VAL A 42 -9.32 1.13 -28.90
N LEU A 43 -8.58 1.96 -29.64
CA LEU A 43 -7.88 3.12 -29.08
C LEU A 43 -8.86 4.16 -28.51
N LYS A 44 -9.99 4.40 -29.19
CA LYS A 44 -11.06 5.27 -28.67
C LYS A 44 -11.65 4.70 -27.38
N GLN A 45 -11.93 3.40 -27.32
CA GLN A 45 -12.42 2.75 -26.10
C GLN A 45 -11.42 2.84 -24.95
N GLN A 46 -10.13 2.58 -25.21
CA GLN A 46 -9.07 2.74 -24.21
C GLN A 46 -8.97 4.18 -23.68
N HIS A 47 -9.10 5.17 -24.56
CA HIS A 47 -9.09 6.57 -24.15
C HIS A 47 -10.31 6.91 -23.29
N ARG A 48 -11.50 6.45 -23.70
CA ARG A 48 -12.73 6.61 -22.93
C ARG A 48 -12.61 5.99 -21.54
N TRP A 49 -12.18 4.73 -21.43
CA TRP A 49 -11.99 4.08 -20.13
C TRP A 49 -10.96 4.78 -19.25
N ARG A 50 -9.87 5.31 -19.84
CA ARG A 50 -8.89 6.10 -19.09
C ARG A 50 -9.51 7.36 -18.50
N ASN A 51 -10.35 8.07 -19.27
CA ASN A 51 -11.02 9.28 -18.81
C ASN A 51 -12.08 8.94 -17.74
N GLU A 52 -12.88 7.88 -17.95
CA GLU A 52 -13.83 7.38 -16.95
C GLU A 52 -13.12 6.99 -15.64
N LEU A 53 -11.95 6.37 -15.71
CA LEU A 53 -11.12 6.03 -14.54
C LEU A 53 -10.56 7.27 -13.82
N GLN A 54 -10.22 8.33 -14.56
CA GLN A 54 -9.79 9.60 -13.99
C GLN A 54 -10.94 10.34 -13.30
N GLU A 55 -12.12 10.39 -13.94
CA GLU A 55 -13.33 11.02 -13.39
C GLU A 55 -13.86 10.28 -12.17
N ARG A 56 -13.79 8.95 -12.15
CA ARG A 56 -14.26 8.11 -11.03
C ARG A 56 -13.32 8.08 -9.83
N GLY A 57 -12.18 8.77 -9.87
CA GLY A 57 -11.29 8.90 -8.70
C GLY A 57 -10.91 7.54 -8.10
N VAL A 58 -10.20 6.70 -8.87
CA VAL A 58 -9.42 5.55 -8.37
C VAL A 58 -10.26 4.51 -7.59
N LEU A 59 -10.90 3.59 -8.32
CA LEU A 59 -11.39 2.29 -7.83
C LEU A 59 -10.37 1.15 -7.98
N THR A 60 -9.11 1.44 -8.32
CA THR A 60 -8.04 0.48 -8.03
C THR A 60 -7.71 0.63 -6.56
N GLY A 61 -8.14 -0.34 -5.75
CA GLY A 61 -8.06 -0.38 -4.28
C GLY A 61 -6.64 -0.37 -3.70
N ILE A 62 -5.81 0.59 -4.09
CA ILE A 62 -4.68 1.05 -3.30
C ILE A 62 -4.92 2.54 -3.03
N PRO A 63 -5.71 2.89 -2.01
CA PRO A 63 -5.80 4.27 -1.58
C PRO A 63 -4.39 4.71 -1.15
N ASN A 64 -3.85 5.72 -1.85
CA ASN A 64 -2.49 6.28 -1.78
C ASN A 64 -1.41 5.74 -2.73
N SER A 65 -1.63 4.69 -3.53
CA SER A 65 -0.82 4.56 -4.75
C SER A 65 -1.48 5.42 -5.81
N ARG A 66 -1.04 6.67 -5.91
CA ARG A 66 -1.05 7.32 -7.24
C ARG A 66 -0.49 6.27 -8.22
N PRO A 67 -1.07 6.07 -9.42
CA PRO A 67 -0.32 5.38 -10.47
C PRO A 67 1.05 6.04 -10.45
N TYR A 68 2.10 5.22 -10.39
CA TYR A 68 3.47 5.70 -10.39
C TYR A 68 3.65 6.51 -11.68
N VAL A 69 3.28 7.78 -11.63
CA VAL A 69 3.56 8.73 -12.69
C VAL A 69 5.06 8.68 -12.69
N LYS A 70 5.63 8.23 -13.82
CA LYS A 70 7.04 8.46 -14.16
C LYS A 70 7.24 9.98 -14.14
N THR A 71 7.24 10.60 -12.97
CA THR A 71 7.76 11.94 -12.80
C THR A 71 9.24 11.76 -13.03
N LEU A 72 9.62 12.01 -14.28
CA LEU A 72 10.97 12.28 -14.70
C LEU A 72 11.64 13.17 -13.64
N PRO A 73 12.92 12.90 -13.37
CA PRO A 73 13.57 13.27 -12.13
C PRO A 73 13.54 14.79 -11.98
N HIS A 74 12.82 15.28 -10.97
CA HIS A 74 13.28 16.52 -10.35
C HIS A 74 14.75 16.29 -10.03
N VAL A 75 15.63 17.16 -10.53
CA VAL A 75 17.09 17.08 -10.37
C VAL A 75 17.40 16.74 -8.92
N ARG A 76 17.67 15.46 -8.67
CA ARG A 76 17.90 14.93 -7.33
C ARG A 76 19.28 15.42 -6.94
N ARG A 77 19.36 16.15 -5.83
CA ARG A 77 20.61 16.81 -5.44
C ARG A 77 21.63 15.82 -4.88
N HIS A 78 21.23 14.55 -4.67
CA HIS A 78 22.08 13.43 -4.24
C HIS A 78 23.13 13.86 -3.22
N LEU A 79 22.65 14.50 -2.14
CA LEU A 79 23.51 14.89 -1.03
C LEU A 79 23.97 13.63 -0.29
N SER A 80 25.19 13.67 0.23
CA SER A 80 25.72 12.56 1.02
C SER A 80 24.96 12.41 2.34
N TRP A 81 24.41 11.22 2.57
CA TRP A 81 23.70 10.87 3.79
C TRP A 81 24.65 10.72 4.98
N LYS A 82 24.28 11.30 6.13
CA LYS A 82 24.96 11.06 7.42
C LYS A 82 24.39 9.81 8.10
N GLN A 83 25.16 9.18 8.99
CA GLN A 83 24.68 8.00 9.71
C GLN A 83 23.43 8.28 10.54
N ALA A 84 23.37 9.42 11.24
CA ALA A 84 22.21 9.83 12.01
C ALA A 84 20.95 9.99 11.13
N GLU A 85 21.13 10.46 9.89
CA GLU A 85 20.05 10.60 8.91
C GLU A 85 19.55 9.24 8.44
N ARG A 86 20.45 8.27 8.16
CA ARG A 86 20.09 6.88 7.80
C ARG A 86 19.32 6.18 8.92
N ASP A 87 19.79 6.33 10.15
CA ASP A 87 19.16 5.70 11.31
C ASP A 87 17.79 6.34 11.60
N ALA A 88 17.66 7.66 11.42
CA ALA A 88 16.37 8.34 11.49
C ALA A 88 15.44 7.89 10.35
N LEU A 89 15.92 7.83 9.10
CA LEU A 89 15.15 7.38 7.93
C LEU A 89 14.61 5.97 8.14
N LYS A 90 15.47 5.04 8.58
CA LYS A 90 15.05 3.67 8.89
C LYS A 90 13.97 3.64 9.96
N ARG A 91 14.09 4.46 11.02
CA ARG A 91 13.06 4.57 12.07
C ARG A 91 11.74 5.12 11.51
N GLN A 92 11.79 6.17 10.70
CA GLN A 92 10.58 6.76 10.12
C GLN A 92 9.90 5.82 9.12
N LEU A 93 10.68 5.13 8.27
CA LEU A 93 10.14 4.12 7.37
C LEU A 93 9.46 2.96 8.13
N LEU A 94 10.08 2.50 9.23
CA LEU A 94 9.51 1.46 10.09
C LEU A 94 8.38 1.96 11.00
N GLY A 95 8.11 3.27 11.02
CA GLY A 95 6.96 3.87 11.68
C GLY A 95 5.79 4.05 10.71
N LEU A 96 6.05 4.63 9.54
CA LEU A 96 5.02 5.08 8.61
C LEU A 96 4.71 4.05 7.51
N GLY A 97 5.71 3.25 7.11
CA GLY A 97 5.60 2.31 5.99
C GLY A 97 6.04 2.90 4.65
N LEU A 98 6.07 2.05 3.62
CA LEU A 98 6.43 2.43 2.25
C LEU A 98 5.33 3.28 1.58
N GLY A 99 5.73 4.13 0.63
CA GLY A 99 4.85 5.00 -0.17
C GLY A 99 4.58 6.37 0.43
N ARG A 100 4.92 6.57 1.71
CA ARG A 100 4.60 7.76 2.51
C ARG A 100 5.75 8.77 2.53
N TRP A 101 6.33 9.05 1.36
CA TRP A 101 7.59 9.79 1.23
C TRP A 101 7.54 11.19 1.80
N LYS A 102 6.40 11.88 1.63
CA LYS A 102 6.18 13.24 2.16
C LYS A 102 6.09 13.24 3.67
N GLU A 103 5.35 12.29 4.26
CA GLU A 103 5.26 12.18 5.72
C GLU A 103 6.60 11.79 6.34
N ILE A 104 7.34 10.85 5.73
CA ILE A 104 8.69 10.47 6.16
C ILE A 104 9.63 11.68 6.08
N HIS A 105 9.60 12.42 4.96
CA HIS A 105 10.39 13.63 4.77
C HIS A 105 10.06 14.71 5.81
N SER A 106 8.78 14.95 6.08
CA SER A 106 8.33 15.90 7.11
C SER A 106 8.81 15.47 8.51
N ALA A 107 8.72 14.19 8.84
CA ALA A 107 9.17 13.65 10.13
C ALA A 107 10.70 13.73 10.29
N LEU A 108 11.46 13.53 9.21
CA LEU A 108 12.91 13.73 9.20
C LEU A 108 13.27 15.20 9.38
N SER A 109 12.61 16.09 8.65
CA SER A 109 12.82 17.54 8.74
C SER A 109 12.53 18.08 10.14
N ALA A 110 11.49 17.55 10.81
CA ALA A 110 11.15 17.93 12.18
C ALA A 110 12.13 17.37 13.23
N SER A 111 12.67 16.16 13.00
CA SER A 111 13.55 15.51 13.98
C SER A 111 15.03 15.85 13.84
N LEU A 112 15.45 16.42 12.70
CA LEU A 112 16.85 16.68 12.37
C LEU A 112 17.05 18.18 12.06
N GLN A 113 17.81 18.86 12.92
CA GLN A 113 18.08 20.31 12.88
C GLN A 113 18.67 20.85 11.56
N GLN A 114 19.21 19.99 10.67
CA GLN A 114 19.83 20.40 9.40
C GLN A 114 19.55 19.39 8.26
N PHE A 115 18.32 18.89 8.16
CA PHE A 115 17.94 18.00 7.08
C PHE A 115 17.82 18.73 5.74
N LYS A 116 18.67 18.38 4.75
CA LYS A 116 18.75 19.07 3.45
C LYS A 116 18.23 18.24 2.27
N HIS A 117 17.88 16.98 2.51
CA HIS A 117 17.43 16.06 1.47
C HIS A 117 16.00 16.39 1.03
N GLY A 118 15.72 16.26 -0.26
CA GLY A 118 14.37 16.36 -0.79
C GLY A 118 13.56 15.08 -0.59
N PRO A 119 12.24 15.10 -0.83
CA PRO A 119 11.41 13.89 -0.75
C PRO A 119 11.83 12.81 -1.76
N GLY A 120 12.41 13.17 -2.92
CA GLY A 120 12.98 12.21 -3.87
C GLY A 120 14.25 11.53 -3.34
N ASP A 121 15.12 12.26 -2.64
CA ASP A 121 16.30 11.66 -2.01
C ASP A 121 15.88 10.66 -0.92
N VAL A 122 14.83 10.97 -0.15
CA VAL A 122 14.20 10.08 0.84
C VAL A 122 13.67 8.81 0.17
N GLU A 123 12.95 8.96 -0.94
CA GLU A 123 12.43 7.83 -1.73
C GLU A 123 13.55 6.91 -2.19
N ASP A 124 14.62 7.44 -2.82
CA ASP A 124 15.76 6.62 -3.26
C ASP A 124 16.45 5.91 -2.12
N ALA A 125 16.61 6.59 -0.99
CA ALA A 125 17.23 6.00 0.19
C ALA A 125 16.36 4.86 0.77
N CYS A 126 15.03 4.98 0.72
CA CYS A 126 14.12 3.89 1.09
C CYS A 126 14.22 2.71 0.11
N TRP A 127 14.31 2.96 -1.19
CA TRP A 127 14.48 1.90 -2.19
C TRP A 127 15.83 1.19 -2.05
N GLN A 128 16.92 1.94 -1.86
CA GLN A 128 18.24 1.36 -1.55
C GLN A 128 18.17 0.42 -0.34
N LEU A 129 17.49 0.81 0.74
CA LEU A 129 17.33 -0.05 1.91
C LEU A 129 16.64 -1.38 1.56
N LEU A 130 15.60 -1.35 0.71
CA LEU A 130 14.94 -2.58 0.26
C LEU A 130 15.87 -3.47 -0.59
N CYS A 131 16.66 -2.88 -1.49
CA CYS A 131 17.68 -3.62 -2.24
C CYS A 131 18.70 -4.29 -1.28
N GLU A 132 19.20 -3.56 -0.29
CA GLU A 132 20.12 -4.10 0.71
C GLU A 132 19.48 -5.23 1.54
N LEU A 133 18.21 -5.07 1.94
CA LEU A 133 17.47 -6.12 2.65
C LEU A 133 17.29 -7.37 1.80
N GLN A 134 16.98 -7.23 0.51
CA GLN A 134 16.78 -8.37 -0.39
C GLN A 134 18.01 -9.31 -0.43
N LEU A 135 19.21 -8.73 -0.39
CA LEU A 135 20.48 -9.47 -0.37
C LEU A 135 20.74 -10.19 0.95
N LEU A 136 20.15 -9.72 2.06
CA LEU A 136 20.36 -10.23 3.41
C LEU A 136 19.32 -11.29 3.84
N LEU A 137 18.24 -11.46 3.09
CA LEU A 137 17.15 -12.39 3.45
C LEU A 137 17.46 -13.82 3.03
N ALA A 138 17.42 -14.73 4.00
CA ALA A 138 17.65 -16.16 3.77
C ALA A 138 16.44 -16.89 3.15
N THR A 139 15.23 -16.49 3.57
CA THR A 139 13.96 -17.15 3.22
C THR A 139 13.43 -16.69 1.85
N PRO A 140 12.99 -17.62 0.99
CA PRO A 140 12.48 -17.27 -0.35
C PRO A 140 11.20 -16.44 -0.29
N GLU A 141 10.32 -16.69 0.68
CA GLU A 141 9.08 -15.93 0.87
C GLU A 141 9.34 -14.45 1.16
N ASP A 142 10.24 -14.16 2.11
CA ASP A 142 10.59 -12.77 2.47
C ASP A 142 11.29 -12.07 1.28
N ARG A 143 12.13 -12.80 0.51
CA ARG A 143 12.73 -12.27 -0.72
C ARG A 143 11.70 -11.95 -1.80
N LEU A 144 10.71 -12.83 -2.00
CA LEU A 144 9.62 -12.61 -2.97
C LEU A 144 8.74 -11.43 -2.56
N PHE A 145 8.49 -11.25 -1.27
CA PHE A 145 7.78 -10.09 -0.76
C PHE A 145 8.54 -8.80 -1.08
N VAL A 146 9.84 -8.73 -0.77
CA VAL A 146 10.67 -7.56 -1.10
C VAL A 146 10.80 -7.36 -2.61
N ALA A 147 10.90 -8.43 -3.40
CA ALA A 147 10.92 -8.35 -4.86
C ALA A 147 9.64 -7.71 -5.42
N ARG A 148 8.47 -8.05 -4.88
CA ARG A 148 7.19 -7.42 -5.24
C ARG A 148 7.15 -5.93 -4.88
N LEU A 149 7.72 -5.56 -3.73
CA LEU A 149 7.85 -4.15 -3.35
C LEU A 149 8.74 -3.35 -4.30
N LEU A 150 9.77 -4.00 -4.85
CA LEU A 150 10.74 -3.39 -5.77
C LEU A 150 10.27 -3.39 -7.24
N GLU A 151 9.23 -4.15 -7.59
CA GLU A 151 8.71 -4.23 -8.97
C GLU A 151 8.50 -2.85 -9.62
N PRO A 152 7.90 -1.84 -8.95
CA PRO A 152 7.66 -0.53 -9.57
C PRO A 152 8.95 0.23 -9.93
N VAL A 153 10.08 -0.13 -9.31
CA VAL A 153 11.39 0.51 -9.49
C VAL A 153 12.45 -0.46 -10.03
N ALA A 154 12.03 -1.62 -10.54
CA ALA A 154 12.93 -2.68 -10.98
C ALA A 154 13.92 -2.19 -12.07
N GLU A 155 13.47 -1.30 -12.96
CA GLU A 155 14.30 -0.69 -14.02
C GLU A 155 15.46 0.17 -13.48
N TRP A 156 15.39 0.61 -12.23
CA TRP A 156 16.38 1.51 -11.61
C TRP A 156 17.24 0.82 -10.55
N CYS A 157 16.95 -0.44 -10.25
CA CYS A 157 17.75 -1.23 -9.33
C CYS A 157 19.09 -1.67 -9.99
N PRO A 158 20.21 -1.66 -9.24
CA PRO A 158 20.33 -1.28 -7.83
C PRO A 158 20.36 0.24 -7.64
N ILE A 159 19.48 0.74 -6.76
CA ILE A 159 19.47 2.15 -6.38
C ILE A 159 20.53 2.36 -5.29
N SER A 160 21.42 3.33 -5.49
CA SER A 160 22.45 3.70 -4.53
C SER A 160 22.45 5.20 -4.31
N THR A 161 22.39 5.60 -3.04
CA THR A 161 22.45 7.00 -2.62
C THR A 161 23.76 7.26 -1.86
N PRO A 162 24.45 8.39 -2.10
CA PRO A 162 25.78 8.64 -1.56
C PRO A 162 25.78 8.80 -0.03
N GLY A 163 26.93 8.55 0.60
CA GLY A 163 27.15 8.74 2.03
C GLY A 163 27.15 7.44 2.84
N ALA A 164 26.73 7.54 4.09
CA ALA A 164 26.81 6.45 5.06
C ALA A 164 25.89 5.27 4.67
N PRO A 165 26.31 4.01 4.92
CA PRO A 165 25.46 2.84 4.72
C PRO A 165 24.39 2.71 5.81
N PHE A 166 23.41 1.85 5.59
CA PHE A 166 22.45 1.52 6.65
C PHE A 166 23.09 0.65 7.74
N SER A 167 23.05 1.13 8.98
CA SER A 167 23.58 0.38 10.12
C SER A 167 22.65 -0.78 10.52
N LYS A 168 23.22 -1.84 11.10
CA LYS A 168 22.49 -2.90 11.82
C LYS A 168 21.44 -3.65 10.99
N LEU A 169 21.64 -3.83 9.68
CA LEU A 169 20.73 -4.62 8.84
C LEU A 169 20.93 -6.14 9.02
N GLN A 170 22.17 -6.57 9.17
CA GLN A 170 22.50 -7.96 9.45
C GLN A 170 21.86 -8.39 10.79
N GLY A 171 21.20 -9.55 10.80
CA GLY A 171 20.46 -10.07 11.96
C GLY A 171 19.07 -9.44 12.19
N SER A 172 18.77 -8.26 11.66
CA SER A 172 17.47 -7.60 11.83
C SER A 172 16.59 -7.59 10.56
N ALA A 173 17.15 -7.95 9.40
CA ALA A 173 16.48 -7.90 8.10
C ALA A 173 15.08 -8.55 8.10
N LYS A 174 14.95 -9.74 8.68
CA LYS A 174 13.66 -10.45 8.79
C LYS A 174 12.62 -9.67 9.61
N SER A 175 13.05 -9.04 10.71
CA SER A 175 12.17 -8.24 11.56
C SER A 175 11.72 -6.95 10.85
N ILE A 176 12.65 -6.32 10.13
CA ILE A 176 12.38 -5.14 9.31
C ILE A 176 11.33 -5.47 8.24
N VAL A 177 11.55 -6.53 7.45
CA VAL A 177 10.62 -6.95 6.39
C VAL A 177 9.25 -7.31 6.93
N ARG A 178 9.17 -8.05 8.04
CA ARG A 178 7.89 -8.37 8.68
C ARG A 178 7.15 -7.12 9.15
N ARG A 179 7.87 -6.13 9.67
CA ARG A 179 7.27 -4.84 10.04
C ARG A 179 6.78 -4.07 8.82
N LEU A 180 7.53 -4.08 7.72
CA LEU A 180 7.10 -3.44 6.47
C LEU A 180 5.85 -4.10 5.88
N ALA A 181 5.76 -5.43 5.89
CA ALA A 181 4.57 -6.17 5.46
C ALA A 181 3.33 -5.76 6.28
N LEU A 182 3.47 -5.73 7.61
CA LEU A 182 2.41 -5.25 8.49
C LEU A 182 1.99 -3.82 8.16
N LEU A 183 2.94 -2.90 8.00
CA LEU A 183 2.62 -1.51 7.70
C LEU A 183 1.96 -1.34 6.33
N GLN A 184 2.31 -2.20 5.37
CA GLN A 184 1.67 -2.22 4.06
C GLN A 184 0.20 -2.63 4.18
N ASP A 185 -0.10 -3.70 4.93
CA ASP A 185 -1.48 -4.13 5.19
C ASP A 185 -2.29 -3.02 5.87
N PHE A 186 -1.70 -2.35 6.87
CA PHE A 186 -2.31 -1.21 7.55
C PHE A 186 -2.61 -0.05 6.61
N ASN A 187 -1.62 0.35 5.81
CA ASN A 187 -1.74 1.49 4.90
C ASN A 187 -2.73 1.23 3.76
N GLN A 188 -2.98 -0.04 3.40
CA GLN A 188 -4.01 -0.43 2.44
C GLN A 188 -5.41 -0.46 3.07
N LEU A 189 -5.53 -1.02 4.28
CA LEU A 189 -6.82 -1.20 4.95
C LEU A 189 -7.41 0.11 5.46
N LEU A 190 -6.62 0.95 6.14
CA LEU A 190 -7.16 2.08 6.91
C LEU A 190 -7.89 3.15 6.09
N PRO A 191 -7.40 3.56 4.91
CA PRO A 191 -8.15 4.55 4.14
C PRO A 191 -9.51 4.01 3.69
N SER A 192 -9.70 2.69 3.61
CA SER A 192 -11.00 2.08 3.31
C SER A 192 -11.92 2.09 4.53
N LEU A 193 -11.38 1.83 5.73
CA LEU A 193 -12.14 1.97 6.99
C LEU A 193 -12.60 3.41 7.23
N GLN A 194 -11.76 4.40 6.92
CA GLN A 194 -12.09 5.81 7.13
C GLN A 194 -13.11 6.34 6.11
N ARG A 195 -13.19 5.76 4.91
CA ARG A 195 -14.10 6.22 3.84
C ARG A 195 -15.47 5.55 3.88
N SER A 196 -15.57 4.34 4.43
CA SER A 196 -16.78 3.53 4.34
C SER A 196 -17.18 2.99 5.71
N GLU A 197 -18.29 3.48 6.24
CA GLU A 197 -18.85 2.98 7.50
C GLU A 197 -19.27 1.51 7.43
N ALA A 198 -19.70 1.00 6.27
CA ALA A 198 -20.00 -0.42 6.08
C ALA A 198 -18.76 -1.31 6.30
N VAL A 199 -17.64 -0.98 5.64
CA VAL A 199 -16.33 -1.61 5.82
C VAL A 199 -15.84 -1.48 7.26
N ALA A 200 -16.01 -0.32 7.90
CA ALA A 200 -15.68 -0.12 9.30
C ALA A 200 -16.53 -1.00 10.24
N GLY A 201 -17.84 -1.07 10.02
CA GLY A 201 -18.76 -1.93 10.76
C GLY A 201 -18.41 -3.41 10.63
N MET A 202 -18.08 -3.86 9.43
CA MET A 202 -17.66 -5.25 9.19
C MET A 202 -16.32 -5.58 9.86
N PHE A 203 -15.35 -4.66 9.79
CA PHE A 203 -14.09 -4.82 10.52
C PHE A 203 -14.32 -4.94 12.03
N ARG A 204 -15.18 -4.08 12.60
CA ARG A 204 -15.55 -4.18 14.03
C ARG A 204 -16.17 -5.52 14.38
N ALA A 205 -17.11 -6.00 13.57
CA ALA A 205 -17.76 -7.30 13.78
C ALA A 205 -16.73 -8.45 13.75
N LEU A 206 -15.82 -8.43 12.79
CA LEU A 206 -14.77 -9.44 12.66
C LEU A 206 -13.75 -9.35 13.79
N ALA A 207 -13.30 -8.16 14.16
CA ALA A 207 -12.37 -7.97 15.27
C ALA A 207 -12.97 -8.44 16.60
N ALA A 208 -14.24 -8.13 16.86
CA ALA A 208 -14.97 -8.61 18.03
C ALA A 208 -15.12 -10.13 18.05
N ALA A 209 -15.26 -10.77 16.89
CA ALA A 209 -15.37 -12.23 16.77
C ALA A 209 -14.01 -12.95 16.85
N ALA A 210 -12.93 -12.33 16.35
CA ALA A 210 -11.61 -12.94 16.22
C ALA A 210 -10.72 -12.80 17.47
N LEU A 211 -10.96 -11.80 18.31
CA LEU A 211 -10.18 -11.56 19.52
C LEU A 211 -10.93 -12.09 20.75
N PRO A 212 -10.37 -13.07 21.48
CA PRO A 212 -10.91 -13.45 22.77
C PRO A 212 -10.93 -12.23 23.70
N ALA A 213 -11.98 -12.04 24.50
CA ALA A 213 -12.04 -10.96 25.50
C ALA A 213 -10.83 -10.99 26.46
N ALA A 214 -10.21 -12.16 26.68
CA ALA A 214 -8.99 -12.35 27.47
C ALA A 214 -7.71 -11.78 26.82
N ALA A 215 -7.74 -11.39 25.53
CA ALA A 215 -6.63 -10.77 24.82
C ALA A 215 -6.62 -9.23 24.95
N ALA A 216 -7.70 -8.65 25.50
CA ALA A 216 -7.78 -7.22 25.77
C ALA A 216 -6.74 -6.83 26.84
N PRO A 217 -6.04 -5.69 26.71
CA PRO A 217 -5.02 -5.26 27.68
C PRO A 217 -5.60 -4.93 29.05
N THR A 218 -6.89 -4.62 29.09
CA THR A 218 -7.63 -4.15 30.25
C THR A 218 -9.13 -4.25 30.00
N SER A 219 -9.93 -4.27 31.07
CA SER A 219 -11.38 -4.50 31.01
C SER A 219 -12.17 -3.41 30.27
N TRP A 220 -11.63 -2.19 30.19
CA TRP A 220 -12.24 -1.09 29.43
C TRP A 220 -11.81 -1.05 27.97
N TRP A 221 -10.92 -1.94 27.52
CA TRP A 221 -10.52 -1.98 26.12
C TRP A 221 -11.59 -2.70 25.28
N ASP A 222 -11.92 -2.13 24.14
CA ASP A 222 -12.89 -2.67 23.20
C ASP A 222 -12.45 -2.48 21.75
N VAL A 223 -13.32 -2.89 20.83
CA VAL A 223 -13.05 -2.81 19.39
C VAL A 223 -12.91 -1.36 18.91
N GLU A 224 -13.56 -0.39 19.55
CA GLU A 224 -13.38 1.03 19.21
C GLU A 224 -11.98 1.50 19.62
N CYS A 225 -11.45 1.03 20.75
CA CYS A 225 -10.07 1.27 21.14
C CYS A 225 -9.08 0.65 20.14
N ASP A 226 -9.35 -0.54 19.62
CA ASP A 226 -8.53 -1.17 18.58
C ASP A 226 -8.53 -0.33 17.29
N VAL A 227 -9.70 0.07 16.80
CA VAL A 227 -9.84 0.92 15.61
C VAL A 227 -9.12 2.26 15.79
N ALA A 228 -9.34 2.93 16.92
CA ALA A 228 -8.68 4.20 17.23
C ALA A 228 -7.16 4.05 17.31
N LEU A 229 -6.66 2.96 17.90
CA LEU A 229 -5.24 2.66 17.93
C LEU A 229 -4.68 2.47 16.52
N MET A 230 -5.35 1.71 15.67
CA MET A 230 -4.90 1.51 14.29
C MET A 230 -4.84 2.83 13.52
N ILE A 231 -5.88 3.67 13.62
CA ILE A 231 -5.92 5.02 13.02
C ILE A 231 -4.77 5.88 13.54
N GLY A 232 -4.56 5.90 14.85
CA GLY A 232 -3.47 6.65 15.46
C GLY A 232 -2.10 6.20 14.98
N MET A 233 -1.87 4.89 14.87
CA MET A 233 -0.60 4.37 14.37
C MET A 233 -0.35 4.70 12.90
N HIS A 234 -1.40 4.74 12.07
CA HIS A 234 -1.27 5.19 10.70
C HIS A 234 -0.99 6.69 10.62
N ARG A 235 -1.66 7.51 11.43
CA ARG A 235 -1.45 8.97 11.46
C ARG A 235 -0.05 9.33 11.97
N HIS A 236 0.33 8.80 13.12
CA HIS A 236 1.50 9.23 13.90
C HIS A 236 2.73 8.32 13.78
N GLY A 237 2.56 7.17 13.13
CA GLY A 237 3.59 6.14 12.99
C GLY A 237 3.49 5.05 14.06
N TYR A 238 3.81 3.83 13.65
CA TYR A 238 3.90 2.66 14.52
C TYR A 238 4.85 2.91 15.70
N GLY A 239 4.37 2.61 16.90
CA GLY A 239 5.16 2.75 18.14
C GLY A 239 5.19 4.17 18.71
N ASN A 240 4.61 5.16 18.03
CA ASN A 240 4.47 6.53 18.55
C ASN A 240 3.20 6.68 19.41
N PHE A 241 3.09 5.84 20.45
CA PHE A 241 1.89 5.80 21.29
C PHE A 241 1.63 7.09 22.06
N GLU A 242 2.68 7.88 22.33
CA GLU A 242 2.52 9.21 22.94
C GLU A 242 1.73 10.15 22.03
N ALA A 243 2.11 10.22 20.74
CA ALA A 243 1.37 11.05 19.78
C ALA A 243 -0.07 10.53 19.56
N VAL A 244 -0.27 9.20 19.53
CA VAL A 244 -1.62 8.62 19.47
C VAL A 244 -2.46 9.04 20.67
N ARG A 245 -1.86 9.06 21.86
CA ARG A 245 -2.52 9.48 23.10
C ARG A 245 -2.87 10.96 23.10
N GLN A 246 -2.01 11.80 22.53
CA GLN A 246 -2.22 13.24 22.45
C GLN A 246 -3.14 13.66 21.29
N ASP A 247 -3.60 12.72 20.44
CA ASP A 247 -4.50 13.01 19.32
C ASP A 247 -5.92 13.30 19.84
N PRO A 248 -6.43 14.54 19.70
CA PRO A 248 -7.74 14.92 20.19
C PRO A 248 -8.88 14.16 19.50
N ASP A 249 -8.69 13.72 18.24
CA ASP A 249 -9.71 13.00 17.48
C ASP A 249 -9.88 11.55 17.99
N LEU A 250 -8.82 10.99 18.60
CA LEU A 250 -8.80 9.59 19.04
C LEU A 250 -9.07 9.44 20.54
N THR A 251 -8.81 10.50 21.30
CA THR A 251 -8.95 10.52 22.76
C THR A 251 -10.34 10.09 23.22
N ALA A 252 -11.39 10.49 22.50
CA ALA A 252 -12.76 10.15 22.84
C ALA A 252 -13.02 8.63 22.83
N ALA A 253 -12.43 7.89 21.88
CA ALA A 253 -12.61 6.45 21.75
C ALA A 253 -12.02 5.70 22.95
N PHE A 254 -10.82 6.08 23.40
CA PHE A 254 -10.18 5.46 24.56
C PHE A 254 -10.88 5.80 25.89
N GLN A 255 -11.52 6.97 25.98
CA GLN A 255 -12.17 7.44 27.20
C GLN A 255 -13.64 7.02 27.32
N HIS A 256 -14.29 6.62 26.23
CA HIS A 256 -15.72 6.32 26.23
C HIS A 256 -16.08 5.17 27.19
N LYS A 257 -15.41 4.02 27.09
CA LYS A 257 -15.70 2.86 27.93
C LYS A 257 -15.13 2.99 29.35
N GLN A 258 -14.04 3.74 29.53
CA GLN A 258 -13.54 4.11 30.86
C GLN A 258 -14.60 4.89 31.65
N ARG A 259 -15.27 5.86 31.00
CA ARG A 259 -16.38 6.62 31.60
C ARG A 259 -17.58 5.73 31.92
N GLN A 260 -17.92 4.78 31.05
CA GLN A 260 -19.03 3.84 31.28
C GLN A 260 -18.78 2.94 32.51
N LEU A 261 -17.58 2.36 32.64
CA LEU A 261 -17.21 1.56 33.81
C LEU A 261 -17.20 2.39 35.10
N TYR A 262 -16.76 3.65 35.01
CA TYR A 262 -16.82 4.56 36.15
C TYR A 262 -18.26 4.78 36.63
N HIS A 263 -19.19 5.06 35.71
CA HIS A 263 -20.59 5.28 36.07
C HIS A 263 -21.27 4.02 36.64
N SER A 264 -20.95 2.82 36.15
CA SER A 264 -21.50 1.58 36.71
C SER A 264 -20.97 1.29 38.13
N VAL A 265 -19.67 1.50 38.38
CA VAL A 265 -19.07 1.30 39.71
C VAL A 265 -19.52 2.38 40.70
N ALA A 266 -19.68 3.63 40.26
CA ALA A 266 -20.18 4.72 41.09
C ALA A 266 -21.67 4.55 41.46
N ALA A 267 -22.46 3.85 40.63
CA ALA A 267 -23.86 3.54 40.92
C ALA A 267 -24.01 2.40 41.96
N GLU A 268 -23.03 1.51 42.08
CA GLU A 268 -23.05 0.36 42.98
C GLU A 268 -22.33 0.60 44.32
N ALA A 269 -21.53 1.66 44.45
CA ALA A 269 -20.75 1.94 45.65
C ALA A 269 -21.48 2.85 46.66
N PRO A 270 -21.57 2.49 47.96
CA PRO A 270 -21.95 3.44 49.00
C PRO A 270 -20.90 4.56 49.10
N ALA A 271 -21.35 5.76 49.43
CA ALA A 271 -20.68 7.08 49.31
C ALA A 271 -19.26 7.26 49.91
N ALA A 272 -18.59 6.22 50.40
CA ALA A 272 -17.27 6.27 51.02
C ALA A 272 -16.10 5.84 50.10
N ALA A 273 -16.36 5.37 48.87
CA ALA A 273 -15.32 4.92 47.95
C ALA A 273 -15.02 5.94 46.84
N THR A 274 -14.78 7.20 47.19
CA THR A 274 -14.23 8.22 46.28
C THR A 274 -12.72 8.00 46.10
N ARG A 275 -12.29 6.79 45.69
CA ARG A 275 -10.91 6.58 45.22
C ARG A 275 -10.78 7.16 43.81
N SER A 276 -10.46 8.44 43.83
CA SER A 276 -9.78 9.28 42.86
C SER A 276 -9.69 8.80 41.40
N CYS A 277 -10.40 9.55 40.55
CA CYS A 277 -10.35 9.64 39.09
C CYS A 277 -8.91 9.60 38.47
N THR A 278 -7.85 9.85 39.22
CA THR A 278 -6.46 9.84 38.73
C THR A 278 -5.88 8.46 38.44
N GLU A 279 -6.25 7.39 39.15
CA GLU A 279 -5.63 6.06 38.94
C GLU A 279 -6.06 5.42 37.61
N CYS A 280 -7.32 5.57 37.20
CA CYS A 280 -7.80 5.08 35.90
C CYS A 280 -7.24 5.87 34.70
N LEU A 281 -7.08 7.19 34.84
CA LEU A 281 -6.40 8.03 33.85
C LEU A 281 -4.90 7.71 33.73
N HIS A 282 -4.24 7.37 34.84
CA HIS A 282 -2.83 6.98 34.84
C HIS A 282 -2.59 5.63 34.14
N LEU A 283 -3.53 4.69 34.17
CA LEU A 283 -3.40 3.41 33.46
C LEU A 283 -3.31 3.58 31.94
N TRP A 284 -4.02 4.57 31.36
CA TRP A 284 -3.92 4.86 29.93
C TRP A 284 -2.57 5.46 29.51
N GLN A 285 -1.87 6.15 30.41
CA GLN A 285 -0.54 6.70 30.15
C GLN A 285 0.56 5.63 30.12
N GLN A 286 0.25 4.38 30.48
CA GLN A 286 1.23 3.30 30.56
C GLN A 286 1.58 2.73 29.17
N PRO A 287 2.87 2.70 28.77
CA PRO A 287 3.31 2.18 27.47
C PRO A 287 2.88 0.73 27.18
N GLN A 288 2.76 -0.09 28.22
CA GLN A 288 2.40 -1.50 28.12
C GLN A 288 1.00 -1.74 27.55
N VAL A 289 0.04 -0.83 27.80
CA VAL A 289 -1.37 -0.97 27.39
C VAL A 289 -1.54 -0.99 25.88
N PHE A 290 -0.68 -0.31 25.13
CA PHE A 290 -0.73 -0.26 23.66
C PHE A 290 0.14 -1.33 22.99
N SER A 291 1.14 -1.87 23.70
CA SER A 291 2.07 -2.86 23.14
C SER A 291 1.52 -4.29 23.11
N SER A 292 0.66 -4.64 24.07
CA SER A 292 0.05 -5.98 24.22
C SER A 292 -1.07 -6.29 23.21
N PRO A 293 -2.08 -5.42 22.99
CA PRO A 293 -3.18 -5.70 22.07
C PRO A 293 -2.66 -5.77 20.63
N MET A 294 -1.64 -4.96 20.29
CA MET A 294 -0.99 -5.04 19.00
C MET A 294 -0.26 -6.37 18.81
N ARG A 295 0.46 -6.88 19.81
CA ARG A 295 1.02 -8.24 19.71
C ARG A 295 -0.07 -9.30 19.58
N ALA A 296 -1.21 -9.16 20.25
CA ALA A 296 -2.32 -10.09 20.12
C ALA A 296 -2.98 -10.05 18.73
N LEU A 297 -3.28 -8.85 18.22
CA LEU A 297 -3.75 -8.59 16.85
C LEU A 297 -2.79 -9.17 15.79
N LEU A 298 -1.48 -9.18 16.07
CA LEU A 298 -0.44 -9.66 15.16
C LEU A 298 -0.03 -11.13 15.36
N ALA A 299 -0.20 -11.69 16.56
CA ALA A 299 0.19 -13.05 16.91
C ALA A 299 -0.87 -14.07 16.46
N ASN A 300 -2.14 -13.66 16.37
CA ASN A 300 -3.22 -14.47 15.78
C ASN A 300 -3.16 -14.49 14.23
N ARG A 301 -2.00 -14.88 13.68
CA ARG A 301 -1.82 -15.17 12.25
C ARG A 301 -2.65 -16.37 11.75
N HIS A 302 -3.24 -17.14 12.65
CA HIS A 302 -3.99 -18.35 12.31
C HIS A 302 -5.52 -18.15 12.21
N THR A 303 -6.07 -16.99 12.55
CA THR A 303 -7.53 -16.73 12.52
C THR A 303 -7.92 -15.60 11.57
N ALA A 304 -7.30 -15.55 10.40
CA ALA A 304 -7.37 -14.50 9.38
C ALA A 304 -6.37 -13.36 9.63
N SER A 305 -5.32 -13.33 8.80
CA SER A 305 -4.48 -12.15 8.61
C SER A 305 -5.36 -10.91 8.46
N ILE A 306 -4.91 -9.73 8.89
CA ILE A 306 -5.58 -8.45 8.55
C ILE A 306 -5.82 -8.36 7.03
N GLY A 307 -4.95 -8.96 6.21
CA GLY A 307 -5.15 -9.15 4.78
C GLY A 307 -6.26 -10.14 4.39
N GLU A 308 -6.51 -11.20 5.17
CA GLU A 308 -7.69 -12.07 5.00
C GLU A 308 -8.98 -11.36 5.43
N LEU A 309 -8.94 -10.57 6.52
CA LEU A 309 -10.07 -9.74 6.92
C LEU A 309 -10.40 -8.74 5.81
N TYR A 310 -9.39 -8.08 5.25
CA TYR A 310 -9.54 -7.20 4.09
C TYR A 310 -10.10 -7.94 2.86
N TRP A 311 -9.57 -9.11 2.53
CA TRP A 311 -10.07 -9.92 1.41
C TRP A 311 -11.53 -10.34 1.59
N ARG A 312 -11.93 -10.79 2.79
CA ARG A 312 -13.32 -11.15 3.12
C ARG A 312 -14.24 -9.94 3.07
N VAL A 313 -13.79 -8.81 3.61
CA VAL A 313 -14.48 -7.52 3.53
C VAL A 313 -14.71 -7.12 2.08
N GLN A 314 -13.69 -7.26 1.23
CA GLN A 314 -13.79 -6.90 -0.18
C GLN A 314 -14.72 -7.85 -0.95
N GLN A 315 -14.64 -9.16 -0.72
CA GLN A 315 -15.56 -10.12 -1.34
C GLN A 315 -17.02 -9.90 -0.94
N GLN A 316 -17.29 -9.59 0.33
CA GLN A 316 -18.67 -9.33 0.78
C GLN A 316 -19.22 -8.00 0.26
N ALA A 317 -18.37 -6.98 0.13
CA ALA A 317 -18.76 -5.71 -0.49
C ALA A 317 -19.10 -5.87 -1.98
N GLU A 318 -18.34 -6.69 -2.72
CA GLU A 318 -18.60 -6.99 -4.14
C GLU A 318 -19.87 -7.82 -4.36
N GLN A 319 -20.26 -8.66 -3.40
CA GLN A 319 -21.51 -9.45 -3.45
C GLN A 319 -22.77 -8.64 -3.10
N SER A 320 -22.63 -7.45 -2.52
CA SER A 320 -23.74 -6.60 -2.08
C SER A 320 -24.09 -5.49 -3.09
N GLN A 321 -23.45 -5.47 -4.26
CA GLN A 321 -23.74 -4.58 -5.40
C GLN A 321 -24.42 -5.36 -6.53
#